data_AF-M9SHB6-F1
#
_entry.id   AF-M9SHB6-F1
#
_cell.length_a   1.000
_cell.length_b   1.000
_cell.length_c   1.000
_cell.angle_alpha   90.00
_cell.angle_beta   90.00
_cell.angle_gamma   90.00
#
_symmetry.space_group_name_H-M   'P 1'
#
loop_
_entity.id
_entity.type
_entity.pdbx_description
1 polymer ?
#
loop_
_entity_poly.entity_id
_entity_poly.type
_entity_poly.pdbx_seq_one_letter_code
_entity_poly.pdbx_strand_id
1 'polypeptide(L)'
;MAILEDIWDGICNFADYVWCNGDLLAFVILAAIGITAAVYVVTDRIPVHSAFYLALVFFTVGVAYFFLEAEFIGVIQVLVYVGAITILFAFSIMLTRKYILEDDSDE
;
A
#
# COMPACT_ATOMS: atom_id res chain seq x y z
N MET A 1 -36.40 1.10 -11.78
CA MET A 1 -35.56 1.48 -12.93
C MET A 1 -34.82 2.78 -12.67
N ALA A 2 -35.48 3.85 -12.22
CA ALA A 2 -34.84 5.15 -11.92
C ALA A 2 -33.61 5.09 -10.99
N ILE A 3 -33.63 4.27 -9.93
CA ILE A 3 -32.49 4.15 -8.98
C ILE A 3 -31.26 3.50 -9.64
N LEU A 4 -31.47 2.56 -10.56
CA LEU A 4 -30.37 1.86 -11.23
C LEU A 4 -29.67 2.79 -12.24
N GLU A 5 -30.45 3.62 -12.92
CA GLU A 5 -29.96 4.65 -13.85
C GLU A 5 -29.25 5.78 -13.10
N ASP A 6 -29.77 6.23 -11.96
CA ASP A 6 -29.14 7.27 -11.13
C ASP A 6 -27.77 6.82 -10.57
N ILE A 7 -27.66 5.57 -10.11
CA ILE A 7 -26.38 4.98 -9.70
C ILE A 7 -25.41 4.89 -10.89
N TRP A 8 -25.93 4.49 -12.05
CA TRP A 8 -25.13 4.34 -13.26
C TRP A 8 -24.60 5.69 -13.76
N ASP A 9 -25.45 6.72 -13.78
CA ASP A 9 -25.08 8.08 -14.14
C ASP A 9 -24.09 8.68 -13.14
N GLY A 10 -24.23 8.39 -11.85
CA GLY A 10 -23.25 8.78 -10.83
C GLY A 10 -21.86 8.18 -11.07
N ILE A 11 -21.79 6.90 -11.45
CA ILE A 11 -20.53 6.22 -11.79
C ILE A 11 -19.92 6.79 -13.07
N CYS A 12 -20.73 7.01 -14.12
CA CYS A 12 -20.26 7.58 -15.38
C CYS A 12 -19.75 9.02 -15.19
N ASN A 13 -20.46 9.87 -14.43
CA ASN A 13 -20.00 11.22 -14.12
C ASN A 13 -18.69 11.22 -13.33
N PHE A 14 -18.54 10.30 -12.37
CA PHE A 14 -17.28 10.15 -11.65
C PHE A 14 -16.14 9.71 -12.58
N ALA A 15 -16.41 8.76 -13.50
CA ALA A 15 -15.42 8.32 -14.48
C ALA A 15 -14.99 9.44 -15.43
N ASP A 16 -15.93 10.26 -15.92
CA ASP A 16 -15.63 11.44 -16.75
C ASP A 16 -14.86 12.50 -15.94
N TYR A 17 -15.19 12.68 -14.66
CA TYR A 17 -14.45 13.58 -13.78
C TYR A 17 -13.00 13.12 -13.57
N VAL A 18 -12.77 11.82 -13.39
CA VAL A 18 -11.43 11.24 -13.30
C VAL A 18 -10.66 11.43 -14.61
N TRP A 19 -11.32 11.26 -15.76
CA TRP A 19 -10.68 11.39 -17.07
C TRP A 19 -10.27 12.83 -17.40
N CYS A 20 -11.02 13.80 -16.90
CA CYS A 20 -10.76 15.22 -17.15
C CYS A 20 -9.69 15.81 -16.21
N ASN A 21 -9.46 15.20 -15.03
CA ASN A 21 -8.56 15.71 -14.00
C ASN A 21 -7.26 14.90 -13.89
N GLY A 22 -6.14 15.51 -14.26
CA GLY A 22 -4.81 14.87 -14.22
C GLY A 22 -4.36 14.45 -12.82
N ASP A 23 -4.57 15.30 -11.81
CA ASP A 23 -4.14 15.02 -10.43
C ASP A 23 -4.91 13.85 -9.83
N LEU A 24 -6.22 13.78 -10.12
CA LEU A 24 -7.09 12.73 -9.63
C LEU A 24 -6.81 11.39 -10.32
N LEU A 25 -6.47 11.41 -11.60
CA LEU A 25 -5.97 10.24 -12.32
C LEU A 25 -4.73 9.67 -11.63
N ALA A 26 -3.74 10.52 -11.31
CA ALA A 26 -2.52 10.10 -10.62
C ALA A 26 -2.82 9.53 -9.22
N PHE A 27 -3.72 10.16 -8.47
CA PHE A 27 -4.17 9.66 -7.16
C PHE A 27 -4.86 8.30 -7.26
N VAL A 28 -5.76 8.10 -8.22
CA VAL A 28 -6.48 6.83 -8.40
C VAL A 28 -5.52 5.70 -8.79
N ILE A 29 -4.54 5.98 -9.65
CA ILE A 29 -3.49 5.01 -10.00
C ILE A 29 -2.66 4.64 -8.76
N LEU A 30 -2.23 5.65 -7.98
CA LEU A 30 -1.49 5.44 -6.74
C LEU A 30 -2.29 4.61 -5.73
N ALA A 31 -3.58 4.91 -5.58
CA ALA A 31 -4.49 4.18 -4.70
C ALA A 31 -4.66 2.72 -5.15
N ALA A 32 -4.82 2.48 -6.45
CA ALA A 32 -4.90 1.12 -6.99
C ALA A 32 -3.62 0.32 -6.73
N ILE A 33 -2.44 0.94 -6.90
CA ILE A 33 -1.15 0.35 -6.58
C ILE A 33 -1.06 0.03 -5.07
N GLY A 34 -1.44 0.97 -4.21
CA GLY A 34 -1.41 0.79 -2.76
C GLY A 34 -2.33 -0.34 -2.27
N ILE A 35 -3.55 -0.43 -2.80
CA ILE A 35 -4.49 -1.51 -2.49
C ILE A 35 -3.93 -2.86 -2.95
N THR A 36 -3.43 -2.92 -4.19
CA THR A 36 -2.84 -4.15 -4.75
C THR A 36 -1.67 -4.61 -3.89
N ALA A 37 -0.78 -3.70 -3.49
CA ALA A 37 0.33 -3.98 -2.60
C ALA A 37 -0.13 -4.49 -1.23
N ALA A 38 -1.14 -3.87 -0.62
CA ALA A 38 -1.68 -4.29 0.67
C ALA A 38 -2.27 -5.71 0.63
N VAL A 39 -2.93 -6.08 -0.49
CA VAL A 39 -3.38 -7.47 -0.70
C VAL A 39 -2.19 -8.43 -0.81
N TYR A 40 -1.13 -8.06 -1.53
CA TYR A 40 0.06 -8.89 -1.64
C TYR A 40 0.82 -9.04 -0.32
N VAL A 41 0.84 -8.01 0.55
CA VAL A 41 1.45 -8.10 1.90
C VAL A 41 0.90 -9.29 2.68
N VAL A 42 -0.42 -9.48 2.67
CA VAL A 42 -1.10 -10.52 3.47
C VAL A 42 -1.24 -11.86 2.76
N THR A 43 -1.20 -11.86 1.42
CA THR A 43 -1.42 -13.07 0.63
C THR A 43 -0.13 -13.85 0.38
N ASP A 44 1.03 -13.19 0.39
CA ASP A 44 2.30 -13.83 0.09
C ASP A 44 2.72 -14.82 1.20
N ARG A 45 3.29 -15.96 0.79
CA ARG A 45 3.74 -17.03 1.69
C ARG A 45 5.18 -16.82 2.15
N ILE A 46 5.95 -16.02 1.42
CA ILE A 46 7.36 -15.74 1.73
C ILE A 46 7.40 -14.41 2.48
N PRO A 47 7.72 -14.41 3.79
CA PRO A 47 7.55 -13.19 4.58
C PRO A 47 8.48 -12.03 4.18
N VAL A 48 9.61 -12.34 3.55
CA VAL A 48 10.54 -11.35 2.99
C VAL A 48 9.88 -10.56 1.86
N HIS A 49 9.08 -11.23 1.02
CA HIS A 49 8.35 -10.56 -0.05
C HIS A 49 7.22 -9.69 0.52
N SER A 50 6.48 -10.18 1.52
CA SER A 50 5.49 -9.39 2.25
C SER A 50 6.07 -8.09 2.82
N ALA A 51 7.30 -8.14 3.36
CA ALA A 51 7.96 -6.93 3.89
C ALA A 51 8.28 -5.91 2.78
N PHE A 52 8.65 -6.35 1.58
CA PHE A 52 8.85 -5.45 0.43
C PHE A 52 7.55 -4.79 -0.02
N TYR A 53 6.45 -5.56 -0.09
CA TYR A 53 5.13 -5.00 -0.39
C TYR A 53 4.66 -4.01 0.69
N LEU A 54 5.02 -4.24 1.96
CA LEU A 54 4.71 -3.33 3.06
C LEU A 54 5.44 -1.99 2.88
N ALA A 55 6.71 -2.02 2.45
CA ALA A 55 7.47 -0.81 2.10
C ALA A 55 6.74 -0.01 1.00
N LEU A 56 6.22 -0.72 -0.01
CA LEU A 56 5.51 -0.12 -1.14
C LEU A 56 4.17 0.51 -0.72
N VAL A 57 3.46 -0.09 0.25
CA VAL A 57 2.28 0.53 0.87
C VAL A 57 2.64 1.82 1.60
N PHE A 58 3.70 1.82 2.42
CA PHE A 58 4.13 3.06 3.08
C PHE A 58 4.63 4.12 2.11
N PHE A 59 5.24 3.71 1.01
CA PHE A 59 5.69 4.62 -0.04
C PHE A 59 4.51 5.27 -0.76
N THR A 60 3.48 4.50 -1.13
CA THR A 60 2.26 5.04 -1.73
C THR A 60 1.54 6.00 -0.78
N VAL A 61 1.49 5.72 0.52
CA VAL A 61 0.98 6.68 1.53
C VAL A 61 1.86 7.93 1.60
N GLY A 62 3.19 7.77 1.53
CA GLY A 62 4.13 8.90 1.48
C GLY A 62 3.87 9.82 0.30
N VAL A 63 3.71 9.26 -0.90
CA VAL A 63 3.35 10.00 -2.10
C VAL A 63 1.99 10.68 -1.95
N ALA A 64 0.99 10.03 -1.34
CA ALA A 64 -0.31 10.64 -1.10
C ALA A 64 -0.23 11.88 -0.20
N TYR A 65 0.71 11.95 0.75
CA TYR A 65 0.92 13.17 1.54
C TYR A 65 1.45 14.34 0.70
N PHE A 66 2.22 14.09 -0.36
CA PHE A 66 2.63 15.15 -1.29
C PHE A 66 1.44 15.70 -2.09
N PHE A 67 0.47 14.86 -2.46
CA PHE A 67 -0.79 15.31 -3.09
C PHE A 67 -1.65 16.17 -2.16
N LEU A 68 -1.51 15.99 -0.84
CA LEU A 68 -2.21 16.77 0.18
C LEU A 68 -1.44 18.03 0.61
N GLU A 69 -0.38 18.41 -0.12
CA GLU A 69 0.53 19.52 0.24
C GLU A 69 1.14 19.38 1.65
N ALA A 70 1.19 18.15 2.18
CA ALA A 70 1.70 17.83 3.52
C ALA A 70 3.16 17.35 3.46
N GLU A 71 4.03 18.20 2.92
CA GLU A 71 5.42 17.84 2.58
C GLU A 71 6.23 17.30 3.77
N PHE A 72 6.15 17.97 4.93
CA PHE A 72 6.88 17.56 6.12
C PHE A 72 6.49 16.14 6.60
N ILE A 73 5.20 15.85 6.60
CA ILE A 73 4.67 14.54 6.99
C ILE A 73 5.04 13.49 5.94
N GLY A 74 4.98 13.83 4.65
CA GLY A 74 5.40 12.95 3.55
C GLY A 74 6.88 12.55 3.65
N VAL A 75 7.76 13.50 3.96
CA VAL A 75 9.20 13.21 4.16
C VAL A 75 9.42 12.32 5.38
N ILE A 76 8.77 12.59 6.50
CA ILE A 76 8.83 11.72 7.69
C ILE A 76 8.30 10.32 7.37
N GLN A 77 7.22 10.21 6.60
CA GLN A 77 6.64 8.94 6.19
C GLN A 77 7.67 8.08 5.46
N VAL A 78 8.39 8.66 4.50
CA VAL A 78 9.42 7.94 3.74
C VAL A 78 10.63 7.60 4.63
N LEU A 79 11.13 8.54 5.42
CA LEU A 79 12.32 8.31 6.26
C LEU A 79 12.07 7.27 7.35
N VAL A 80 10.96 7.37 8.06
CA VAL A 80 10.67 6.55 9.24
C VAL A 80 9.97 5.25 8.86
N TYR A 81 8.91 5.30 8.06
CA TYR A 81 8.12 4.09 7.76
C TYR A 81 8.74 3.25 6.64
N VAL A 82 9.04 3.86 5.49
CA VAL A 82 9.65 3.14 4.36
C VAL A 82 11.10 2.76 4.68
N GLY A 83 11.85 3.66 5.31
CA GLY A 83 13.23 3.41 5.73
C GLY A 83 13.33 2.52 6.97
N ALA A 84 13.18 3.10 8.15
CA ALA A 84 13.51 2.40 9.40
C ALA A 84 12.55 1.24 9.74
N ILE A 85 11.25 1.50 9.82
CA ILE A 85 10.26 0.53 10.34
C ILE A 85 10.18 -0.69 9.42
N THR A 86 10.14 -0.51 8.10
CA THR A 86 10.00 -1.66 7.19
C THR A 86 11.24 -2.56 7.22
N ILE A 87 12.44 -1.99 7.33
CA ILE A 87 13.67 -2.76 7.47
C ILE A 87 13.67 -3.54 8.80
N LEU A 88 13.28 -2.88 9.91
CA LEU A 88 13.14 -3.55 11.20
C LEU A 88 12.13 -4.69 11.14
N PHE A 89 11.00 -4.50 10.45
CA PHE A 89 9.97 -5.51 10.27
C PHE A 89 10.48 -6.69 9.43
N ALA A 90 11.17 -6.42 8.32
CA ALA A 90 11.79 -7.43 7.47
C ALA A 90 12.78 -8.31 8.26
N PHE A 91 13.67 -7.68 9.03
CA PHE A 91 14.62 -8.40 9.89
C PHE A 91 13.91 -9.18 11.00
N SER A 92 12.92 -8.58 11.66
CA SER A 92 12.15 -9.21 12.74
C SER A 92 11.48 -10.49 12.25
N ILE A 93 10.79 -10.46 11.11
CA ILE A 93 10.10 -11.65 10.60
C ILE A 93 11.11 -12.72 10.16
N MET A 94 12.21 -12.32 9.53
CA MET A 94 13.25 -13.27 9.12
C MET A 94 13.85 -14.01 10.31
N LEU A 95 14.13 -13.30 11.41
CA LEU A 95 14.62 -13.92 12.64
C LEU A 95 13.58 -14.86 13.24
N THR A 96 12.33 -14.41 13.43
CA THR A 96 11.25 -15.24 13.99
C THR A 96 11.05 -16.54 13.20
N ARG A 97 11.13 -16.51 11.87
CA ARG A 97 10.98 -17.73 11.05
C ARG A 97 12.07 -18.77 11.30
N LYS A 98 13.31 -18.36 11.56
CA LYS A 98 14.41 -19.31 11.80
C LYS A 98 14.21 -20.09 13.11
N TYR A 99 13.74 -19.41 14.16
CA TYR A 99 13.51 -20.05 15.47
C TYR A 99 12.45 -21.16 15.43
N ILE A 100 11.42 -21.03 14.59
CA ILE A 100 10.33 -22.03 14.51
C ILE A 100 10.78 -23.31 13.79
N LEU A 101 11.75 -23.23 12.87
CA LEU A 101 12.20 -24.40 12.10
C LEU A 101 13.30 -25.22 12.80
N GLU A 102 13.96 -24.65 13.80
CA GLU A 102 15.05 -25.31 14.55
C GLU A 102 14.49 -26.17 15.70
N ASP A 103 13.35 -25.78 16.30
CA ASP A 103 12.67 -26.49 17.41
C ASP A 103 12.07 -27.85 16.99
N ASP A 104 11.73 -28.02 15.70
CA ASP A 104 11.19 -29.28 15.15
C ASP A 104 12.29 -30.31 14.78
N SER A 105 13.59 -29.96 14.87
CA SER A 105 14.69 -30.82 14.41
C SER A 105 15.41 -31.62 15.51
N ASP A 106 15.04 -31.38 16.78
CA ASP A 106 15.60 -32.05 17.96
C ASP A 106 14.66 -33.15 18.55
N GLU A 107 13.54 -33.48 17.87
CA GLU A 107 12.71 -34.70 18.09
C GLU A 107 12.86 -35.72 16.95
#